data_AF-A0A1H1K4A6-F1
#
_entry.id   AF-A0A1H1K4A6-F1
#
_cell.length_a   1.000
_cell.length_b   1.000
_cell.length_c   1.000
_cell.angle_alpha   90.00
_cell.angle_beta   90.00
_cell.angle_gamma   90.00
#
_symmetry.space_group_name_H-M   'P 1'
#
loop_
_entity.id
_entity.type
_entity.pdbx_description
1 polymer ?
#
loop_
_entity_poly.entity_id
_entity_poly.type
_entity_poly.pdbx_seq_one_letter_code
_entity_poly.pdbx_strand_id
1 'polypeptide(L)'
;MSLILIPIATQMGDSLEFVCEVQDIMIAASDALVEMLRPERLTAIVDIGANPLSSDGEPPYRQMLAKRLCTVVGFEPQPDAHAELNQKKGDLEAYLPYAVGDGSVGILKVCRARGMSSLLSPDPRSLSLFPGFLDYGQVIQEIPVETRTLGSGPV
;
A
#
# COMPACT_ATOMS: atom_id res chain seq x y z
N MET A 1 -42.43 6.45 22.68
CA MET A 1 -43.25 7.48 22.00
C MET A 1 -42.73 7.58 20.58
N SER A 2 -43.34 6.84 19.66
CA SER A 2 -42.88 6.69 18.27
C SER A 2 -43.45 7.83 17.44
N LEU A 3 -42.60 8.67 16.84
CA LEU A 3 -43.04 9.63 15.82
C LEU A 3 -42.93 8.94 14.46
N ILE A 4 -44.06 8.74 13.79
CA ILE A 4 -44.11 8.34 12.38
C ILE A 4 -44.20 9.64 11.57
N LEU A 5 -43.22 9.90 10.72
CA LEU A 5 -43.27 10.98 9.73
C LEU A 5 -43.85 10.42 8.44
N ILE A 6 -45.07 10.87 8.08
CA ILE A 6 -45.72 10.54 6.80
C ILE A 6 -45.15 11.49 5.74
N PRO A 7 -44.60 11.04 4.60
CA PRO A 7 -44.21 11.95 3.54
C PRO A 7 -45.46 12.40 2.77
N ILE A 8 -45.65 13.72 2.67
CA ILE A 8 -46.63 14.33 1.79
C ILE A 8 -46.08 14.24 0.37
N ALA A 9 -46.71 13.41 -0.47
CA ALA A 9 -46.44 13.38 -1.90
C ALA A 9 -47.12 14.60 -2.54
N THR A 10 -46.32 15.60 -2.91
CA THR A 10 -46.74 16.63 -3.86
C THR A 10 -46.03 16.33 -5.17
N GLN A 11 -46.81 15.98 -6.18
CA GLN A 11 -46.33 15.67 -7.52
C GLN A 11 -46.35 16.94 -8.36
N MET A 12 -45.25 17.21 -9.07
CA MET A 12 -45.14 17.79 -10.43
C MET A 12 -43.90 18.69 -10.55
N GLY A 13 -42.96 18.28 -11.41
CA GLY A 13 -41.85 19.10 -11.86
C GLY A 13 -40.64 18.24 -12.24
N ASP A 14 -40.43 18.02 -13.53
CA ASP A 14 -39.27 17.37 -14.11
C ASP A 14 -37.96 17.95 -13.56
N SER A 15 -37.19 17.12 -12.87
CA SER A 15 -35.76 17.29 -12.62
C SER A 15 -35.21 15.92 -12.24
N LEU A 16 -34.25 15.43 -13.01
CA LEU A 16 -33.43 14.26 -12.66
C LEU A 16 -32.55 14.63 -11.45
N GLU A 17 -33.15 14.72 -10.26
CA GLU A 17 -32.41 14.70 -9.01
C GLU A 17 -32.25 13.25 -8.58
N PHE A 18 -31.02 12.76 -8.70
CA PHE A 18 -30.59 11.50 -8.13
C PHE A 18 -30.65 11.64 -6.61
N VAL A 19 -31.76 11.25 -6.00
CA VAL A 19 -31.88 11.14 -4.55
C VAL A 19 -31.07 9.92 -4.15
N CYS A 20 -29.80 10.14 -3.83
CA CYS A 20 -28.97 9.13 -3.16
C CYS A 20 -29.56 8.96 -1.76
N GLU A 21 -30.27 7.85 -1.53
CA GLU A 21 -30.85 7.59 -0.21
C GLU A 21 -29.71 7.40 0.80
N VAL A 22 -29.97 7.74 2.07
CA VAL A 22 -29.01 7.58 3.18
C VAL A 22 -28.54 6.12 3.35
N GLN A 23 -29.25 5.17 2.71
CA GLN A 23 -28.89 3.77 2.58
C GLN A 23 -27.83 3.47 1.51
N ASP A 24 -27.73 4.28 0.46
CA ASP A 24 -26.69 4.14 -0.58
C ASP A 24 -25.31 4.58 -0.08
N ILE A 25 -25.26 5.46 0.92
CA ILE A 25 -24.03 5.87 1.60
C ILE A 25 -23.50 4.76 2.53
N MET A 26 -24.36 3.83 2.95
CA MET A 26 -24.06 2.78 3.93
C MET A 26 -23.83 1.40 3.33
N ILE A 27 -23.86 1.26 2.00
CA ILE A 27 -23.40 0.05 1.33
C ILE A 27 -22.01 0.33 0.75
N ALA A 28 -21.02 0.38 1.64
CA ALA A 28 -19.72 -0.14 1.24
C ALA A 28 -20.00 -1.58 0.78
N ALA A 29 -19.95 -1.82 -0.53
CA ALA A 29 -20.32 -3.10 -1.12
C ALA A 29 -19.72 -4.24 -0.31
N SER A 30 -20.61 -5.07 0.24
CA SER A 30 -20.31 -6.28 1.02
C SER A 30 -19.16 -7.06 0.38
N ASP A 31 -17.92 -7.03 0.87
CA ASP A 31 -16.89 -7.88 0.26
C ASP A 31 -17.17 -9.33 0.70
N ALA A 32 -17.64 -10.16 -0.23
CA ALA A 32 -18.12 -11.51 0.08
C ALA A 32 -17.08 -12.36 0.82
N LEU A 33 -15.79 -12.14 0.58
CA LEU A 33 -14.73 -12.82 1.31
C LEU A 33 -14.67 -12.35 2.77
N VAL A 34 -14.84 -11.06 3.02
CA VAL A 34 -14.88 -10.49 4.37
C VAL A 34 -16.13 -10.95 5.12
N GLU A 35 -17.29 -11.04 4.46
CA GLU A 35 -18.52 -11.56 5.05
C GLU A 35 -18.39 -13.03 5.47
N MET A 36 -17.66 -13.81 4.68
CA MET A 36 -17.40 -15.22 4.92
C MET A 36 -16.37 -15.42 6.03
N LEU A 37 -15.25 -14.68 5.99
CA LEU A 37 -14.15 -14.82 6.95
C LEU A 37 -14.44 -14.16 8.30
N ARG A 38 -15.22 -13.06 8.30
CA ARG A 38 -15.55 -12.24 9.47
C ARG A 38 -14.33 -11.95 10.35
N PRO A 39 -13.28 -11.34 9.79
CA PRO A 39 -12.06 -11.12 10.53
C PRO A 39 -12.32 -10.20 11.73
N GLU A 40 -11.75 -10.54 12.88
CA GLU A 40 -11.92 -9.77 14.13
C GLU A 40 -11.30 -8.37 14.07
N ARG A 41 -10.41 -8.14 13.09
CA ARG A 41 -9.71 -6.88 12.83
C ARG A 41 -9.44 -6.72 11.32
N LEU A 42 -9.06 -5.53 10.91
CA LEU A 42 -8.54 -5.31 9.56
C LEU A 42 -7.30 -6.20 9.30
N THR A 43 -7.20 -6.68 8.07
CA THR A 43 -6.00 -7.40 7.61
C THR A 43 -4.80 -6.48 7.69
N ALA A 44 -3.74 -6.89 8.38
CA ALA A 44 -2.51 -6.11 8.44
C ALA A 44 -1.57 -6.56 7.31
N ILE A 45 -1.11 -5.60 6.52
CA ILE A 45 -0.17 -5.81 5.43
C ILE A 45 1.17 -5.20 5.82
N VAL A 46 2.22 -6.00 5.69
CA VAL A 46 3.60 -5.57 5.85
C VAL A 46 4.22 -5.54 4.46
N ASP A 47 4.56 -4.35 3.98
CA ASP A 47 5.15 -4.17 2.64
C ASP A 47 6.65 -3.85 2.76
N ILE A 48 7.51 -4.78 2.35
CA ILE A 48 8.97 -4.65 2.50
C ILE A 48 9.56 -4.25 1.16
N GLY A 49 10.14 -3.03 1.10
CA GLY A 49 10.53 -2.43 -0.17
C GLY A 49 9.32 -1.82 -0.87
N ALA A 50 8.66 -0.89 -0.18
CA ALA A 50 7.37 -0.33 -0.60
C ALA A 50 7.45 0.62 -1.81
N ASN A 51 8.64 0.93 -2.33
CA ASN A 51 8.79 1.73 -3.55
C ASN A 51 8.14 1.03 -4.76
N PRO A 52 7.16 1.67 -5.43
CA PRO A 52 6.48 1.07 -6.59
C PRO A 52 7.44 0.67 -7.71
N LEU A 53 7.18 -0.49 -8.33
CA LEU A 53 8.00 -1.04 -9.41
C LEU A 53 7.96 -0.18 -10.69
N SER A 54 6.85 0.52 -10.92
CA SER A 54 6.68 1.50 -11.99
C SER A 54 5.96 2.74 -11.46
N SER A 55 6.05 3.85 -12.17
CA SER A 55 5.45 5.14 -11.77
C SER A 55 3.91 5.12 -11.72
N ASP A 56 3.31 4.17 -12.45
CA ASP A 56 1.87 3.89 -12.54
C ASP A 56 1.49 2.55 -11.88
N GLY A 57 2.45 1.88 -11.24
CA GLY A 57 2.26 0.56 -10.67
C GLY A 57 1.52 0.63 -9.34
N GLU A 58 0.32 0.09 -9.29
CA GLU A 58 -0.42 -0.09 -8.05
C GLU A 58 0.06 -1.37 -7.33
N PRO A 59 0.22 -1.34 -5.99
CA PRO A 59 0.59 -2.53 -5.25
C PRO A 59 -0.53 -3.59 -5.32
N PRO A 60 -0.22 -4.89 -5.18
CA PRO A 60 -1.22 -5.97 -5.27
C PRO A 60 -2.40 -5.80 -4.29
N TYR A 61 -2.16 -5.12 -3.16
CA TYR A 61 -3.14 -4.88 -2.10
C TYR A 61 -3.98 -3.61 -2.28
N ARG A 62 -3.80 -2.86 -3.36
CA ARG A 62 -4.44 -1.56 -3.58
C ARG A 62 -5.97 -1.58 -3.45
N GLN A 63 -6.60 -2.65 -3.92
CA GLN A 63 -8.07 -2.80 -3.84
C GLN A 63 -8.55 -2.98 -2.41
N MET A 64 -7.77 -3.65 -1.55
CA MET A 64 -8.11 -3.81 -0.13
C MET A 64 -8.07 -2.45 0.59
N LEU A 65 -7.06 -1.62 0.30
CA LEU A 65 -7.00 -0.25 0.81
C LEU A 65 -8.19 0.59 0.34
N ALA A 66 -8.53 0.52 -0.95
CA ALA A 66 -9.68 1.25 -1.51
C ALA A 66 -11.01 0.87 -0.85
N LYS A 67 -11.17 -0.40 -0.47
CA LYS A 67 -12.32 -0.93 0.25
C LYS A 67 -12.19 -0.80 1.79
N ARG A 68 -11.11 -0.21 2.29
CA ARG A 68 -10.80 -0.06 3.73
C ARG A 68 -10.76 -1.39 4.49
N LEU A 69 -10.28 -2.44 3.85
CA LEU A 69 -10.22 -3.82 4.38
C LEU A 69 -8.86 -4.19 4.98
N CYS A 70 -7.86 -3.34 4.84
CA CYS A 70 -6.54 -3.54 5.41
C CYS A 70 -5.93 -2.26 5.95
N THR A 71 -4.93 -2.44 6.81
CA THR A 71 -3.92 -1.42 7.12
C THR A 71 -2.58 -1.85 6.51
N VAL A 72 -1.74 -0.88 6.16
CA VAL A 72 -0.41 -1.13 5.59
C VAL A 72 0.66 -0.48 6.46
N VAL A 73 1.67 -1.26 6.81
CA VAL A 73 2.96 -0.76 7.29
C VAL A 73 4.01 -1.10 6.23
N GLY A 74 4.47 -0.09 5.51
CA GLY A 74 5.48 -0.22 4.48
C GLY A 74 6.87 0.19 4.98
N PHE A 75 7.90 -0.45 4.45
CA PHE A 75 9.31 -0.18 4.74
C PHE A 75 9.97 0.28 3.45
N GLU A 76 10.50 1.51 3.43
CA GLU A 76 11.25 2.03 2.30
C GLU A 76 12.44 2.89 2.80
N PRO A 77 13.68 2.40 2.65
CA PRO A 77 14.86 3.10 3.13
C PRO A 77 15.37 4.22 2.21
N GLN A 78 14.94 4.30 0.94
CA GLN A 78 15.37 5.37 0.03
C GLN A 78 14.62 6.68 0.36
N PRO A 79 15.33 7.78 0.71
CA PRO A 79 14.68 9.00 1.19
C PRO A 79 13.64 9.58 0.23
N ASP A 80 13.95 9.63 -1.07
CA ASP A 80 13.06 10.23 -2.07
C ASP A 80 11.79 9.38 -2.27
N ALA A 81 11.94 8.05 -2.33
CA ALA A 81 10.81 7.13 -2.45
C ALA A 81 9.93 7.12 -1.19
N HIS A 82 10.56 7.14 -0.01
CA HIS A 82 9.85 7.28 1.27
C HIS A 82 9.06 8.59 1.36
N ALA A 83 9.65 9.69 0.91
CA ALA A 83 8.96 10.98 0.86
C ALA A 83 7.76 10.96 -0.10
N GLU A 84 7.92 10.37 -1.30
CA GLU A 84 6.83 10.21 -2.27
C GLU A 84 5.68 9.36 -1.71
N LEU A 85 6.00 8.23 -1.06
CA LEU A 85 5.02 7.39 -0.38
C LEU A 85 4.25 8.17 0.69
N ASN A 86 4.95 8.95 1.52
CA ASN A 86 4.29 9.75 2.56
C ASN A 86 3.41 10.89 2.03
N GLN A 87 3.71 11.41 0.83
CA GLN A 87 2.85 12.40 0.18
C GLN A 87 1.55 11.78 -0.36
N LYS A 88 1.59 10.49 -0.75
CA LYS A 88 0.47 9.80 -1.41
C LYS A 88 -0.40 8.96 -0.46
N LYS A 89 0.12 8.62 0.72
CA LYS A 89 -0.52 7.67 1.65
C LYS A 89 -1.88 8.15 2.16
N GLY A 90 -2.79 7.20 2.37
CA GLY A 90 -4.05 7.38 3.09
C GLY A 90 -3.90 7.29 4.61
N ASP A 91 -5.05 7.29 5.31
CA ASP A 91 -5.15 7.18 6.77
C ASP A 91 -4.87 5.78 7.32
N LEU A 92 -4.98 4.75 6.47
CA LEU A 92 -4.73 3.34 6.80
C LEU A 92 -3.31 2.88 6.47
N GLU A 93 -2.41 3.82 6.16
CA GLU A 93 -1.06 3.55 5.67
C GLU A 93 0.00 4.30 6.50
N ALA A 94 1.05 3.58 6.86
CA ALA A 94 2.25 4.12 7.50
C ALA A 94 3.51 3.61 6.78
N TYR A 95 4.45 4.51 6.49
CA TYR A 95 5.71 4.16 5.82
C TYR A 95 6.90 4.52 6.70
N LEU A 96 7.76 3.53 6.96
CA LEU A 96 8.92 3.63 7.84
C LEU A 96 10.22 3.75 7.01
N PRO A 97 11.14 4.66 7.38
CA PRO A 97 12.35 4.95 6.61
C PRO A 97 13.50 3.95 6.90
N TYR A 98 13.19 2.67 7.05
CA TYR A 98 14.16 1.63 7.41
C TYR A 98 14.06 0.43 6.47
N ALA A 99 15.18 -0.27 6.28
CA ALA A 99 15.16 -1.58 5.65
C ALA A 99 14.82 -2.66 6.69
N VAL A 100 14.20 -3.76 6.27
CA VAL A 100 14.05 -4.93 7.14
C VAL A 100 15.34 -5.75 7.08
N GLY A 101 15.90 -6.08 8.25
CA GLY A 101 17.17 -6.77 8.40
C GLY A 101 17.44 -7.19 9.84
N ASP A 102 18.71 -7.31 10.21
CA ASP A 102 19.16 -7.84 11.51
C ASP A 102 19.30 -6.77 12.62
N GLY A 103 19.01 -5.51 12.31
CA GLY A 103 19.15 -4.39 13.24
C GLY A 103 20.49 -3.64 13.11
N SER A 104 21.42 -4.14 12.28
CA SER A 104 22.68 -3.45 11.98
C SER A 104 22.51 -2.40 10.88
N VAL A 105 23.54 -1.58 10.65
CA VAL A 105 23.60 -0.70 9.47
C VAL A 105 23.98 -1.55 8.26
N GLY A 106 23.14 -1.49 7.22
CA GLY A 106 23.40 -2.13 5.93
C GLY A 106 23.80 -1.12 4.86
N ILE A 107 24.33 -1.61 3.75
CA ILE A 107 24.52 -0.81 2.53
C ILE A 107 23.45 -1.22 1.52
N LEU A 108 22.52 -0.32 1.22
CA LEU A 108 21.55 -0.53 0.15
C LEU A 108 22.24 -0.29 -1.19
N LYS A 109 22.19 -1.29 -2.06
CA LYS A 109 22.58 -1.22 -3.46
C LYS A 109 21.37 -0.72 -4.25
N VAL A 110 21.36 0.57 -4.56
CA VAL A 110 20.32 1.16 -5.42
C VAL A 110 20.65 0.77 -6.86
N CYS A 111 19.77 0.00 -7.46
CA CYS A 111 19.93 -0.52 -8.82
C CYS A 111 19.21 0.37 -9.84
N ARG A 112 19.61 0.29 -11.11
CA ARG A 112 18.99 1.05 -12.21
C ARG A 112 17.48 0.86 -12.24
N ALA A 113 16.99 -0.37 -12.13
CA ALA A 113 15.58 -0.63 -11.96
C ALA A 113 15.21 -0.55 -10.49
N ARG A 114 14.17 0.24 -10.16
CA ARG A 114 13.72 0.49 -8.77
C ARG A 114 13.52 -0.81 -7.98
N GLY A 115 12.81 -1.77 -8.57
CA GLY A 115 12.52 -3.08 -7.98
C GLY A 115 13.70 -4.04 -7.83
N MET A 116 14.90 -3.65 -8.24
CA MET A 116 16.13 -4.46 -8.11
C MET A 116 17.03 -4.00 -6.97
N SER A 117 16.64 -2.96 -6.24
CA SER A 117 17.44 -2.43 -5.12
C SER A 117 17.33 -3.34 -3.89
N SER A 118 18.46 -3.62 -3.24
CA SER A 118 18.53 -4.55 -2.11
C SER A 118 19.75 -4.30 -1.23
N LEU A 119 19.74 -4.81 0.00
CA LEU A 119 20.95 -4.92 0.83
C LEU A 119 21.93 -5.97 0.29
N LEU A 120 21.45 -6.88 -0.57
CA LEU A 120 22.28 -7.91 -1.21
C LEU A 120 22.91 -7.36 -2.49
N SER A 121 24.19 -7.66 -2.70
CA SER A 121 24.85 -7.39 -3.97
C SER A 121 24.23 -8.25 -5.08
N PRO A 122 23.90 -7.66 -6.24
CA PRO A 122 23.41 -8.44 -7.38
C PRO A 122 24.48 -9.45 -7.86
N ASP A 123 24.12 -10.73 -8.03
CA ASP A 123 25.03 -11.75 -8.58
C ASP A 123 24.92 -11.76 -10.12
N PRO A 124 25.95 -11.35 -10.88
CA PRO A 124 25.91 -11.33 -12.34
C PRO A 124 25.63 -12.70 -12.95
N ARG A 125 26.04 -13.79 -12.30
CA ARG A 125 25.76 -15.15 -12.80
C ARG A 125 24.28 -15.45 -12.76
N SER A 126 23.61 -15.13 -11.66
CA SER A 126 22.15 -15.28 -11.53
C SER A 126 21.39 -14.34 -12.46
N LEU A 127 21.81 -13.08 -12.56
CA LEU A 127 21.15 -12.10 -13.42
C LEU A 127 21.27 -12.45 -14.90
N SER A 128 22.39 -13.03 -15.33
CA SER A 128 22.60 -13.43 -16.74
C SER A 128 21.63 -14.51 -17.25
N LEU A 129 20.89 -15.16 -16.36
CA LEU A 129 19.86 -16.15 -16.72
C LEU A 129 18.59 -15.51 -17.30
N PHE A 130 18.38 -14.20 -17.09
CA PHE A 130 17.17 -13.49 -17.49
C PHE A 130 17.51 -12.31 -18.42
N PRO A 131 16.84 -12.17 -19.57
CA PRO A 131 17.07 -11.05 -20.47
C PRO A 131 16.88 -9.70 -19.76
N GLY A 132 17.84 -8.79 -19.94
CA GLY A 132 17.80 -7.42 -19.37
C GLY A 132 18.21 -7.30 -17.90
N PHE A 133 18.30 -8.39 -17.15
CA PHE A 133 18.52 -8.30 -15.69
C PHE A 133 19.92 -7.80 -15.30
N LEU A 134 20.93 -8.04 -16.14
CA LEU A 134 22.25 -7.41 -15.95
C LEU A 134 22.18 -5.88 -16.02
N ASP A 135 21.32 -5.34 -16.88
CA ASP A 135 21.11 -3.90 -17.02
C ASP A 135 20.29 -3.35 -15.84
N TYR A 136 19.21 -4.04 -15.48
CA TYR A 136 18.31 -3.65 -14.39
C TYR A 136 18.98 -3.70 -13.02
N GLY A 137 19.81 -4.71 -12.79
CA GLY A 137 20.57 -4.92 -11.57
C GLY A 137 21.88 -4.13 -11.49
N GLN A 138 22.17 -3.22 -12.44
CA GLN A 138 23.36 -2.37 -12.32
C GLN A 138 23.21 -1.45 -11.10
N VAL A 139 24.13 -1.54 -10.15
CA VAL A 139 24.19 -0.63 -9.00
C VAL A 139 24.60 0.76 -9.49
N ILE A 140 23.75 1.74 -9.25
CA ILE A 140 23.97 3.15 -9.62
C ILE A 140 24.32 4.02 -8.42
N GLN A 141 23.98 3.57 -7.21
CA GLN A 141 24.28 4.26 -5.97
C GLN A 141 24.34 3.26 -4.80
N GLU A 142 25.16 3.57 -3.80
CA GLU A 142 25.21 2.85 -2.54
C GLU A 142 24.88 3.82 -1.41
N ILE A 143 23.91 3.47 -0.56
CA ILE A 143 23.52 4.30 0.58
C ILE A 143 23.56 3.49 1.88
N PRO A 144 24.17 4.02 2.96
CA PRO A 144 24.05 3.40 4.27
C PRO A 144 22.62 3.58 4.78
N VAL A 145 22.03 2.49 5.29
CA VAL A 145 20.65 2.49 5.78
C VAL A 145 20.58 1.77 7.12
N GLU A 146 19.73 2.25 8.02
CA GLU A 146 19.38 1.50 9.22
C GLU A 146 18.51 0.30 8.84
N THR A 147 18.78 -0.85 9.46
CA THR A 147 17.90 -2.00 9.37
C THR A 147 17.16 -2.24 10.68
N ARG A 148 15.99 -2.86 10.61
CA ARG A 148 15.18 -3.28 11.76
C ARG A 148 14.67 -4.70 11.56
N THR A 149 14.54 -5.45 12.66
CA THR A 149 13.88 -6.76 12.63
C THR A 149 12.36 -6.57 12.57
N LEU A 150 11.64 -7.53 11.99
CA LEU A 150 10.18 -7.42 11.84
C LEU A 150 9.37 -7.49 13.16
N GLY A 151 10.02 -7.63 14.32
CA GLY A 151 9.37 -7.58 15.64
C GLY A 151 9.83 -6.41 16.53
N SER A 152 10.75 -5.56 16.04
CA SER A 152 11.33 -4.47 16.83
C SER A 152 10.73 -3.13 16.41
N GLY A 153 9.67 -2.68 17.09
CA GLY A 153 9.06 -1.35 16.90
C GLY A 153 7.64 -1.27 17.49
N PRO A 154 7.12 -0.07 17.78
CA PRO A 154 5.70 0.09 18.10
C PRO A 154 4.86 -0.22 16.85
N VAL A 155 3.87 -1.11 17.01
CA VAL A 155 2.81 -1.39 16.02
C VAL A 155 1.67 -0.41 16.26
#